data_AF-A0A453IHN8-F1
#
_entry.id   AF-A0A453IHN8-F1
#
_cell.length_a   1.000
_cell.length_b   1.000
_cell.length_c   1.000
_cell.angle_alpha   90.00
_cell.angle_beta   90.00
_cell.angle_gamma   90.00
#
_symmetry.space_group_name_H-M   'P 1'
#
loop_
_entity.id
_entity.type
_entity.pdbx_description
1 polymer ?
#
loop_
_entity_poly.entity_id
_entity_poly.type
_entity_poly.pdbx_seq_one_letter_code
_entity_poly.pdbx_strand_id
1 'polypeptide(L)'
;MENHQLPYTTQPPATGAAGGAPVPGVPGPPPVPHHHLLQQQQAQLQAFWAYQRQEAERASASDFKNHQLPLARIKKIMKADEDVRMISAEAPVLFAKACELFILELTIR
;
A
#
# COMPACT_ATOMS: atom_id res chain seq x y z
N MET A 1 -18.53 -15.65 9.96
CA MET A 1 -17.40 -14.78 10.38
C MET A 1 -16.33 -14.97 9.32
N GLU A 2 -16.60 -14.47 8.12
CA GLU A 2 -15.70 -14.64 6.99
C GLU A 2 -14.52 -13.68 7.10
N ASN A 3 -13.36 -14.29 7.27
CA ASN A 3 -12.05 -13.67 7.22
C ASN A 3 -11.81 -13.20 5.77
N HIS A 4 -12.05 -11.92 5.51
CA HIS A 4 -11.75 -11.28 4.23
C HIS A 4 -10.24 -11.05 4.14
N GLN A 5 -9.52 -12.13 3.81
CA GLN A 5 -8.09 -12.11 3.53
C GLN A 5 -7.88 -11.30 2.24
N LEU A 6 -7.28 -10.13 2.34
CA LEU A 6 -6.70 -9.43 1.19
C LEU A 6 -5.79 -10.41 0.43
N PRO A 7 -5.80 -10.46 -0.92
CA PRO A 7 -4.94 -11.35 -1.67
C PRO A 7 -3.54 -10.75 -1.69
N TYR A 8 -2.82 -10.85 -0.56
CA TYR A 8 -1.37 -10.78 -0.58
C TYR A 8 -0.89 -12.05 -1.27
N THR A 9 -0.78 -11.96 -2.60
CA THR A 9 0.00 -12.89 -3.39
C THR A 9 1.41 -12.88 -2.79
N THR A 10 1.78 -13.99 -2.18
CA THR A 10 3.14 -14.27 -1.73
C THR A 10 4.06 -14.22 -2.95
N GLN A 11 4.74 -13.08 -3.12
CA GLN A 11 5.89 -12.99 -4.02
C GLN A 11 6.93 -14.00 -3.51
N PRO A 12 7.42 -14.94 -4.34
CA PRO A 12 8.47 -15.86 -3.89
C PRO A 12 9.74 -15.07 -3.57
N PRO A 13 10.55 -15.53 -2.60
CA PRO A 13 11.79 -14.84 -2.26
C PRO A 13 12.68 -14.84 -3.52
N ALA A 14 13.14 -13.66 -3.92
CA ALA A 14 14.24 -13.55 -4.86
C ALA A 14 15.47 -14.19 -4.20
N THR A 15 15.73 -15.46 -4.51
CA THR A 15 16.94 -16.15 -4.11
C THR A 15 18.10 -15.58 -4.90
N GLY A 16 18.70 -14.54 -4.35
CA GLY A 16 20.00 -14.05 -4.75
C GLY A 16 21.04 -15.17 -4.63
N ALA A 17 21.61 -15.52 -5.77
CA ALA A 17 22.93 -16.08 -6.01
C ALA A 17 23.70 -16.62 -4.78
N ALA A 18 23.76 -17.94 -4.65
CA ALA A 18 24.92 -18.63 -4.11
C ALA A 18 25.18 -19.87 -4.97
N GLY A 19 26.38 -19.96 -5.52
CA GLY A 19 26.75 -20.86 -6.60
C GLY A 19 26.47 -22.34 -6.31
N GLY A 20 25.56 -22.93 -7.10
CA GLY A 20 25.40 -24.36 -7.27
C GLY A 20 25.47 -24.68 -8.76
N ALA A 21 26.28 -25.67 -9.12
CA ALA A 21 26.46 -26.13 -10.49
C ALA A 21 25.11 -26.38 -11.20
N PRO A 22 25.02 -26.17 -12.52
CA PRO A 22 23.78 -26.35 -13.26
C PRO A 22 23.38 -27.82 -13.26
N VAL A 23 22.24 -28.12 -12.63
CA VAL A 23 21.54 -29.41 -12.77
C VAL A 23 21.00 -29.50 -14.21
N PRO A 24 21.38 -30.51 -15.02
CA PRO A 24 20.88 -30.64 -16.38
C PRO A 24 19.44 -31.14 -16.36
N GLY A 25 18.52 -30.41 -16.99
CA GLY A 25 17.17 -30.92 -17.31
C GLY A 25 15.98 -30.17 -16.73
N VAL A 26 16.19 -29.09 -15.96
CA VAL A 26 15.08 -28.23 -15.53
C VAL A 26 14.94 -27.08 -16.54
N PRO A 27 13.81 -26.97 -17.27
CA PRO A 27 13.54 -25.79 -18.09
C PRO A 27 13.49 -24.58 -17.16
N GLY A 28 14.39 -23.61 -17.38
CA GLY A 28 14.34 -22.34 -16.65
C GLY A 28 13.00 -21.64 -16.91
N PRO A 29 12.50 -20.84 -15.94
CA PRO A 29 11.29 -20.08 -16.16
C PRO A 29 11.44 -19.20 -17.42
N PRO A 30 10.40 -19.11 -18.27
CA PRO A 30 10.47 -18.31 -19.48
C PRO A 30 10.74 -16.83 -19.11
N PRO A 31 11.52 -16.09 -19.90
CA PRO A 31 11.76 -14.68 -19.66
C PRO A 31 10.44 -13.93 -19.75
N VAL A 32 9.98 -13.38 -18.61
CA VAL A 32 8.78 -12.55 -18.57
C VAL A 32 9.06 -11.23 -19.32
N PRO A 33 8.29 -10.89 -20.36
CA PRO A 33 8.47 -9.61 -21.02
C PRO A 33 8.25 -8.47 -20.03
N HIS A 34 9.14 -7.48 -20.02
CA HIS A 34 9.07 -6.32 -19.11
C HIS A 34 7.69 -5.63 -19.15
N HIS A 35 7.02 -5.65 -20.30
CA HIS A 35 5.67 -5.12 -20.49
C HIS A 35 4.60 -5.88 -19.68
N HIS A 36 4.73 -7.20 -19.57
CA HIS A 36 3.78 -8.03 -18.82
C HIS A 36 3.89 -7.78 -17.31
N LEU A 37 5.11 -7.59 -16.80
CA LEU A 37 5.32 -7.23 -15.39
C LEU A 37 4.72 -5.86 -15.04
N LEU A 38 4.91 -4.86 -15.92
CA LEU A 38 4.33 -3.53 -15.73
C LEU A 38 2.79 -3.57 -15.76
N GLN A 39 2.21 -4.35 -16.68
CA GLN A 39 0.76 -4.54 -16.76
C GLN A 39 0.20 -5.23 -15.50
N GLN A 40 0.91 -6.22 -14.96
CA GLN A 40 0.54 -6.88 -13.71
C GLN A 40 0.54 -5.90 -12.52
N GLN A 41 1.58 -5.07 -12.38
CA GLN A 41 1.65 -4.04 -11.33
C GLN A 41 0.48 -3.05 -11.46
N GLN A 42 0.17 -2.62 -12.68
CA GLN A 42 -0.92 -1.68 -12.91
C GLN A 42 -2.29 -2.27 -12.58
N ALA A 43 -2.51 -3.56 -12.87
CA ALA A 43 -3.74 -4.26 -12.49
C ALA A 43 -3.89 -4.39 -10.96
N GLN A 44 -2.79 -4.65 -10.24
CA GLN A 44 -2.79 -4.70 -8.77
C GLN A 44 -3.19 -3.36 -8.15
N LEU A 45 -2.65 -2.25 -8.66
CA LEU A 45 -3.01 -0.91 -8.20
C LEU A 45 -4.48 -0.58 -8.46
N GLN A 46 -5.01 -0.94 -9.63
CA GLN A 46 -6.42 -0.73 -9.96
C GLN A 46 -7.35 -1.51 -9.01
N ALA A 47 -7.02 -2.77 -8.73
CA ALA A 47 -7.77 -3.59 -7.78
C ALA A 47 -7.71 -3.01 -6.36
N PHE A 48 -6.53 -2.59 -5.90
CA PHE A 48 -6.35 -1.91 -4.62
C PHE A 48 -7.26 -0.68 -4.51
N TRP A 49 -7.20 0.23 -5.49
CA TRP A 49 -8.00 1.46 -5.46
C TRP A 49 -9.51 1.24 -5.62
N ALA A 50 -9.92 0.18 -6.31
CA ALA A 50 -11.33 -0.23 -6.36
C ALA A 50 -11.82 -0.66 -4.97
N TYR A 51 -11.05 -1.49 -4.28
CA TYR A 51 -11.37 -1.96 -2.93
C TYR A 51 -11.37 -0.82 -1.90
N GLN A 52 -10.32 0.02 -1.89
CA GLN A 52 -10.23 1.14 -0.93
C GLN A 52 -11.37 2.15 -1.09
N ARG A 53 -11.86 2.39 -2.31
CA ARG A 53 -13.05 3.23 -2.53
C ARG A 53 -14.31 2.61 -1.94
N GLN A 54 -14.51 1.30 -2.13
CA GLN A 54 -15.65 0.62 -1.53
C GLN A 54 -15.60 0.68 0.01
N GLU A 55 -14.42 0.49 0.61
CA GLU A 55 -14.26 0.62 2.06
C GLU A 55 -14.51 2.04 2.55
N ALA A 56 -14.10 3.07 1.79
CA ALA A 56 -14.35 4.47 2.13
C ALA A 56 -15.85 4.80 2.16
N GLU A 57 -16.64 4.28 1.22
CA GLU A 57 -18.11 4.46 1.19
C GLU A 57 -18.81 3.74 2.36
N ARG A 58 -18.20 2.68 2.90
CA ARG A 58 -18.73 1.88 4.02
C ARG A 58 -18.22 2.35 5.38
N ALA A 59 -17.23 3.24 5.41
CA ALA A 59 -16.60 3.70 6.63
C ALA A 59 -17.59 4.44 7.52
N SER A 60 -17.52 4.12 8.80
CA SER A 60 -18.34 4.70 9.86
C SER A 60 -17.55 5.75 10.66
N ALA A 61 -18.25 6.59 11.41
CA ALA A 61 -17.60 7.59 12.27
C ALA A 61 -16.65 6.97 13.34
N SER A 62 -16.82 5.69 13.68
CA SER A 62 -15.92 4.97 14.60
C SER A 62 -14.55 4.67 14.01
N ASP A 63 -14.45 4.50 12.69
CA ASP A 63 -13.19 4.15 12.02
C ASP A 63 -12.19 5.31 12.07
N PHE A 64 -12.69 6.54 12.23
CA PHE A 64 -11.91 7.77 12.43
C PHE A 64 -11.53 8.03 13.89
N LYS A 65 -11.68 7.06 14.79
CA LYS A 65 -11.16 7.19 16.18
C LYS A 65 -9.85 6.42 16.37
N ASN A 66 -9.68 5.32 15.64
CA ASN A 66 -8.53 4.43 15.73
C ASN A 66 -7.58 4.64 14.56
N HIS A 67 -6.75 5.68 14.65
CA HIS A 67 -5.76 5.99 13.61
C HIS A 67 -4.46 5.23 13.81
N GLN A 68 -3.90 4.67 12.72
CA GLN A 68 -2.57 4.05 12.71
C GLN A 68 -1.44 5.06 12.95
N LEU A 69 -1.66 6.34 12.62
CA LEU A 69 -0.69 7.42 12.75
C LEU A 69 -1.11 8.41 13.84
N PRO A 70 -0.17 8.89 14.67
CA PRO A 70 -0.49 9.82 15.75
C PRO A 70 -0.86 11.22 15.21
N LEU A 71 -2.11 11.64 15.42
CA LEU A 71 -2.64 12.93 14.94
C LEU A 71 -1.80 14.14 15.39
N ALA A 72 -1.26 14.10 16.60
CA ALA A 72 -0.40 15.17 17.12
C ALA A 72 0.88 15.34 16.29
N ARG A 73 1.44 14.25 15.76
CA ARG A 73 2.63 14.31 14.92
C ARG A 73 2.30 14.84 13.53
N ILE A 74 1.17 14.43 12.96
CA ILE A 74 0.65 14.97 11.70
C ILE A 74 0.45 16.48 11.84
N LYS A 75 -0.23 16.93 12.90
CA LYS A 75 -0.42 18.36 13.19
C LYS A 75 0.91 19.12 13.32
N LYS A 76 1.92 18.54 13.96
CA LYS A 76 3.28 19.15 14.04
C LYS A 76 3.94 19.30 12.67
N ILE A 77 3.80 18.32 11.79
CA ILE A 77 4.34 18.38 10.42
C ILE A 77 3.61 19.48 9.63
N MET A 78 2.28 19.53 9.69
CA MET A 78 1.49 20.59 9.04
C MET A 78 1.84 21.99 9.56
N LYS A 79 2.22 22.11 10.84
CA LYS A 79 2.65 23.36 11.50
C LYS A 79 4.12 23.70 11.32
N ALA A 80 4.89 22.86 10.63
CA ALA A 80 6.27 23.21 10.28
C ALA A 80 6.32 24.33 9.23
N ASP A 81 5.23 24.53 8.49
CA ASP A 81 5.00 25.68 7.63
C ASP A 81 4.57 26.90 8.46
N GLU A 82 5.34 27.99 8.35
CA GLU A 82 5.17 29.23 9.12
C GLU A 82 3.85 29.95 8.79
N ASP A 83 3.32 29.78 7.58
CA ASP A 83 2.08 30.43 7.14
C ASP A 83 0.82 29.74 7.67
N VAL A 84 0.95 28.52 8.23
CA VAL A 84 -0.18 27.74 8.74
C VAL A 84 -0.54 28.16 10.16
N ARG A 85 -1.53 29.05 10.30
CA ARG A 85 -1.99 29.55 11.62
C ARG A 85 -2.97 28.62 12.33
N MET A 86 -3.95 28.07 11.63
CA MET A 86 -4.95 27.18 12.21
C MET A 86 -5.11 25.94 11.33
N ILE A 87 -5.45 24.83 11.96
CA ILE A 87 -5.70 23.55 11.29
C ILE A 87 -7.04 23.05 11.79
N SER A 88 -7.97 22.75 10.87
CA SER A 88 -9.25 22.13 11.19
C SER A 88 -9.03 20.80 11.92
N ALA A 89 -9.92 20.45 12.85
CA ALA A 89 -9.85 19.17 13.56
C ALA A 89 -9.94 17.96 12.62
N GLU A 90 -10.60 18.12 11.48
CA GLU A 90 -10.78 17.05 10.47
C GLU A 90 -9.53 16.82 9.62
N ALA A 91 -8.68 17.85 9.44
CA ALA A 91 -7.55 17.73 8.53
C ALA A 91 -6.51 16.67 8.99
N PRO A 92 -6.07 16.63 10.27
CA PRO A 92 -5.18 15.56 10.75
C PRO A 92 -5.78 14.15 10.61
N VAL A 93 -7.10 14.02 10.76
CA VAL A 93 -7.84 12.75 10.61
C VAL A 93 -7.78 12.28 9.16
N LEU A 94 -8.07 13.16 8.21
CA LEU A 94 -7.98 12.87 6.77
C LEU A 94 -6.55 12.54 6.36
N PHE A 95 -5.57 13.29 6.85
CA PHE A 95 -4.16 13.00 6.57
C PHE A 95 -3.72 11.65 7.14
N ALA A 96 -4.19 11.25 8.31
CA ALA A 96 -3.86 9.93 8.86
C ALA A 96 -4.32 8.82 7.91
N LYS A 97 -5.55 8.91 7.37
CA LYS A 97 -6.07 7.92 6.42
C LYS A 97 -5.38 8.01 5.05
N ALA A 98 -5.16 9.22 4.55
CA ALA A 98 -4.48 9.42 3.27
C ALA A 98 -3.04 8.89 3.30
N CYS A 99 -2.31 9.12 4.39
CA CYS A 99 -0.96 8.58 4.56
C CYS A 99 -0.94 7.05 4.65
N GLU A 100 -1.93 6.43 5.29
CA GLU A 100 -2.07 4.98 5.29
C GLU A 100 -2.22 4.44 3.86
N LEU A 101 -3.14 5.02 3.08
CA LEU A 101 -3.36 4.63 1.68
C LEU A 101 -2.12 4.88 0.81
N PHE A 102 -1.45 6.01 1.01
CA PHE A 102 -0.25 6.39 0.28
C PHE A 102 0.91 5.42 0.53
N ILE A 103 1.14 5.02 1.79
CA ILE A 103 2.17 4.04 2.14
C ILE A 103 1.85 2.69 1.48
N LEU A 104 0.59 2.23 1.57
CA LEU A 104 0.17 0.98 0.93
C LEU A 104 0.38 1.00 -0.58
N GLU A 105 -0.06 2.07 -1.26
CA GLU A 105 0.13 2.22 -2.71
C GLU A 105 1.61 2.24 -3.08
N LEU A 106 2.44 3.01 -2.36
CA LEU A 106 3.87 3.07 -2.59
C LEU A 106 4.55 1.71 -2.46
N THR A 107 4.06 0.86 -1.56
CA THR A 107 4.62 -0.50 -1.37
C THR A 107 4.12 -1.52 -2.39
N ILE A 108 3.05 -1.21 -3.15
CA ILE A 108 2.55 -2.05 -4.26
C ILE A 108 3.28 -1.72 -5.57
N ARG A 109 3.74 -0.48 -5.74
CA ARG A 109 4.56 -0.04 -6.87
C ARG A 109 5.97 -0.62 -6.79
#